data_AF-A0A536CTC8-F1
#
_entry.id   AF-A0A536CTC8-F1
#
_cell.length_a   1.000
_cell.length_b   1.000
_cell.length_c   1.000
_cell.angle_alpha   90.00
_cell.angle_beta   90.00
_cell.angle_gamma   90.00
#
_symmetry.space_group_name_H-M   'P 1'
#
loop_
_entity.id
_entity.type
_entity.pdbx_description
1 polymer ?
#
loop_
_entity_poly.entity_id
_entity_poly.type
_entity_poly.pdbx_seq_one_letter_code
_entity_poly.pdbx_strand_id
1 'polypeptide(L)'
;MNRSLRLFAAAFDTVAMAGVAYVDTGGRFARNLAEYVLWGSVLAAAICAFVIATSGAGALAWVAIGYVLFGGALTAGSPHWGLVLLALALMPLVPRPNGSLVLGLGLAVVAAFASRVAIGLIL
;
A
#
# COMPACT_ATOMS: atom_id res chain seq x y z
N MET A 1 4.88 6.24 19.74
CA MET A 1 5.22 4.84 19.37
C MET A 1 6.67 4.75 18.92
N ASN A 2 7.41 3.75 19.41
CA ASN A 2 8.85 3.62 19.13
C ASN A 2 9.10 3.29 17.65
N ARG A 3 10.22 3.74 17.07
CA ARG A 3 10.52 3.55 15.63
C ARG A 3 10.63 2.07 15.26
N SER A 4 11.30 1.28 16.10
CA SER A 4 11.48 -0.15 15.89
C SER A 4 10.16 -0.92 15.87
N LEU A 5 9.18 -0.53 16.70
CA LEU A 5 7.84 -1.10 16.69
C LEU A 5 7.08 -0.80 15.39
N ARG A 6 7.19 0.44 14.89
CA ARG A 6 6.59 0.82 13.60
C ARG A 6 7.21 0.07 12.43
N LEU A 7 8.54 -0.09 12.45
CA LEU A 7 9.26 -0.84 11.44
C LEU A 7 8.88 -2.33 11.48
N PHE A 8 8.82 -2.92 12.67
CA PHE A 8 8.42 -4.31 12.85
C PHE A 8 7.00 -4.56 12.34
N ALA A 9 6.04 -3.68 12.69
CA ALA A 9 4.67 -3.78 12.20
C ALA A 9 4.61 -3.70 10.66
N ALA A 10 5.25 -2.70 10.05
CA ALA A 10 5.26 -2.57 8.59
C ALA A 10 5.97 -3.73 7.88
N ALA A 11 7.06 -4.26 8.46
CA ALA A 11 7.76 -5.42 7.93
C ALA A 11 6.91 -6.69 8.04
N PHE A 12 6.23 -6.88 9.17
CA PHE A 12 5.28 -7.98 9.37
C PHE A 12 4.14 -7.89 8.35
N ASP A 13 3.54 -6.71 8.18
CA ASP A 13 2.46 -6.48 7.19
C ASP A 13 2.92 -6.79 5.76
N THR A 14 4.19 -6.48 5.45
CA THR A 14 4.79 -6.83 4.15
C THR A 14 4.87 -8.34 3.95
N VAL A 15 5.36 -9.07 4.96
CA VAL A 15 5.49 -10.53 4.90
C VAL A 15 4.12 -11.21 4.89
N ALA A 16 3.19 -10.75 5.70
CA ALA A 16 1.82 -11.26 5.75
C ALA A 16 1.12 -11.06 4.39
N MET A 17 1.23 -9.86 3.80
CA MET A 17 0.68 -9.59 2.48
C MET A 17 1.37 -10.42 1.39
N ALA A 18 2.68 -10.65 1.49
CA ALA A 18 3.39 -11.53 0.57
C ALA A 18 2.91 -12.98 0.65
N GLY A 19 2.60 -13.46 1.86
CA GLY A 19 1.98 -14.77 2.08
C GLY A 19 0.61 -14.88 1.41
N VAL A 20 -0.25 -13.87 1.60
CA VAL A 20 -1.57 -13.81 0.94
C VAL A 20 -1.42 -13.77 -0.58
N ALA A 21 -0.55 -12.91 -1.11
CA ALA A 21 -0.30 -12.82 -2.54
C ALA A 21 0.22 -14.14 -3.11
N TYR A 22 1.12 -14.83 -2.40
CA TYR A 22 1.65 -16.11 -2.85
C TYR A 22 0.57 -17.20 -2.90
N VAL A 23 -0.28 -17.29 -1.88
CA VAL A 23 -1.37 -18.27 -1.80
C VAL A 23 -2.41 -18.02 -2.91
N ASP A 24 -2.83 -16.77 -3.10
CA ASP A 24 -3.88 -16.43 -4.06
C ASP A 24 -3.42 -16.48 -5.52
N THR A 25 -2.14 -16.18 -5.78
CA THR A 25 -1.60 -16.18 -7.16
C THR A 25 -0.90 -17.50 -7.52
N GLY A 26 -0.57 -18.34 -6.54
CA GLY A 26 0.32 -19.49 -6.71
C GLY A 26 1.75 -19.09 -7.08
N GLY A 27 2.21 -17.91 -6.63
CA GLY A 27 3.51 -17.34 -6.97
C GLY A 27 3.60 -16.71 -8.37
N ARG A 28 2.47 -16.57 -9.08
CA ARG A 28 2.42 -15.92 -10.40
C ARG A 28 2.35 -14.40 -10.23
N PHE A 29 3.05 -13.71 -11.11
CA PHE A 29 3.11 -12.26 -11.14
C PHE A 29 2.53 -11.72 -12.44
N ALA A 30 1.77 -10.63 -12.33
CA ALA A 30 1.49 -9.72 -13.44
C ALA A 30 0.73 -10.30 -14.65
N ARG A 31 -0.04 -11.40 -14.52
CA ARG A 31 -0.90 -11.87 -15.61
C ARG A 31 -2.24 -11.14 -15.67
N ASN A 32 -2.82 -10.86 -14.51
CA ASN A 32 -4.17 -10.30 -14.40
C ASN A 32 -4.18 -9.13 -13.41
N LEU A 33 -5.22 -8.29 -13.48
CA LEU A 33 -5.42 -7.14 -12.59
C LEU A 33 -5.28 -7.48 -11.11
N ALA A 34 -5.84 -8.61 -10.68
CA ALA A 34 -5.78 -9.06 -9.28
C ALA A 34 -4.34 -9.35 -8.82
N GLU A 35 -3.50 -9.95 -9.67
CA GLU A 35 -2.10 -10.24 -9.35
C GLU A 35 -1.27 -8.96 -9.24
N TYR A 36 -1.51 -7.99 -10.13
CA TYR A 36 -0.87 -6.66 -10.06
C TYR A 36 -1.23 -5.92 -8.76
N VAL A 37 -2.49 -6.01 -8.34
CA VAL A 37 -2.97 -5.37 -7.11
C VAL A 37 -2.37 -6.04 -5.88
N LEU A 38 -2.38 -7.37 -5.81
CA LEU A 38 -1.84 -8.13 -4.68
C LEU A 38 -0.34 -7.88 -4.51
N TRP A 39 0.45 -8.13 -5.54
CA TRP A 39 1.91 -7.96 -5.48
C TRP A 39 2.33 -6.49 -5.37
N GLY A 40 1.58 -5.58 -5.99
CA GLY A 40 1.80 -4.14 -5.80
C GLY A 40 1.50 -3.68 -4.37
N SER A 41 0.54 -4.32 -3.68
CA SER A 41 0.27 -4.04 -2.26
C SER A 41 1.37 -4.56 -1.35
N VAL A 42 1.99 -5.70 -1.68
CA VAL A 42 3.22 -6.18 -1.01
C VAL A 42 4.34 -5.16 -1.16
N LEU A 43 4.58 -4.67 -2.38
CA LEU A 43 5.60 -3.67 -2.66
C LEU A 43 5.30 -2.35 -1.91
N ALA A 44 4.05 -1.93 -1.86
CA ALA A 44 3.62 -0.74 -1.13
C ALA A 44 3.91 -0.85 0.38
N ALA A 45 3.61 -2.00 0.99
CA ALA A 45 3.95 -2.26 2.40
C ALA A 45 5.47 -2.25 2.63
N ALA A 46 6.25 -2.83 1.71
CA ALA A 46 7.70 -2.81 1.76
C ALA A 46 8.27 -1.37 1.69
N ILE A 47 7.70 -0.53 0.83
CA ILE A 47 8.06 0.90 0.72
C ILE A 47 7.75 1.63 2.02
N CYS A 48 6.59 1.38 2.64
CA CYS A 48 6.26 1.96 3.94
C CYS A 48 7.28 1.56 5.02
N ALA A 49 7.65 0.28 5.09
CA ALA A 49 8.69 -0.20 6.00
C ALA A 49 10.04 0.49 5.74
N PHE A 50 10.44 0.62 4.47
CA PHE A 50 11.68 1.30 4.08
C PHE A 50 11.67 2.80 4.45
N VAL A 51 10.57 3.50 4.25
CA VAL A 51 10.43 4.92 4.64
C VAL A 51 10.52 5.09 6.15
N ILE A 52 9.95 4.17 6.94
CA ILE A 52 10.11 4.16 8.41
C ILE A 52 11.57 3.86 8.80
N ALA A 53 12.22 2.93 8.10
CA ALA A 53 13.61 2.54 8.35
C ALA A 53 14.61 3.67 8.01
N THR A 54 14.31 4.52 7.04
CA THR A 54 15.18 5.62 6.61
C THR A 54 14.82 6.98 7.23
N SER A 55 13.69 7.08 7.95
CA SER A 55 13.09 8.38 8.30
C SER A 55 12.91 9.28 7.08
N GLY A 56 12.67 8.66 5.92
CA GLY A 56 12.70 9.31 4.62
C GLY A 56 11.42 10.07 4.28
N ALA A 57 11.27 10.36 2.99
CA ALA A 57 10.17 11.14 2.45
C ALA A 57 8.80 10.51 2.75
N GLY A 58 8.09 11.04 3.75
CA GLY A 58 6.75 10.57 4.13
C GLY A 58 5.78 10.56 2.95
N ALA A 59 5.91 11.49 2.01
CA ALA A 59 5.10 11.54 0.80
C ALA A 59 5.11 10.21 0.01
N LEU A 60 6.26 9.53 -0.11
CA LEU A 60 6.36 8.26 -0.83
C LEU A 60 5.52 7.16 -0.19
N ALA A 61 5.51 7.09 1.13
CA ALA A 61 4.74 6.09 1.84
C ALA A 61 3.23 6.37 1.78
N TRP A 62 2.82 7.65 1.71
CA TRP A 62 1.40 7.99 1.46
C TRP A 62 0.95 7.68 0.03
N VAL A 63 1.84 7.82 -0.96
CA VAL A 63 1.58 7.34 -2.33
C VAL A 63 1.42 5.83 -2.36
N ALA A 64 2.29 5.10 -1.63
CA ALA A 64 2.17 3.64 -1.49
C ALA A 64 0.85 3.22 -0.83
N ILE A 65 0.41 3.90 0.24
CA ILE A 65 -0.90 3.68 0.86
C ILE A 65 -2.03 3.93 -0.15
N GLY A 66 -1.92 4.97 -0.99
CA GLY A 66 -2.87 5.26 -2.06
C GLY A 66 -3.02 4.11 -3.07
N TYR A 67 -1.92 3.45 -3.44
CA TYR A 67 -1.97 2.27 -4.30
C TYR A 67 -2.75 1.12 -3.66
N VAL A 68 -2.51 0.85 -2.37
CA VAL A 68 -3.23 -0.19 -1.61
C VAL A 68 -4.73 0.13 -1.54
N LEU A 69 -5.09 1.40 -1.31
CA LEU A 69 -6.48 1.86 -1.32
C LEU A 69 -7.14 1.70 -2.68
N PHE A 70 -6.43 1.99 -3.78
CA PHE A 70 -6.91 1.68 -5.12
C PHE A 70 -7.24 0.18 -5.25
N GLY A 71 -6.34 -0.69 -4.80
CA GLY A 71 -6.54 -2.14 -4.78
C GLY A 71 -7.78 -2.57 -4.00
N GLY A 72 -8.03 -1.92 -2.86
CA GLY A 72 -9.16 -2.22 -1.97
C GLY A 72 -10.51 -1.68 -2.43
N ALA A 73 -10.54 -0.47 -3.00
CA ALA A 73 -11.77 0.30 -3.20
C ALA A 73 -12.15 0.56 -4.67
N LEU A 74 -11.20 0.46 -5.60
CA LEU A 74 -11.39 0.88 -7.01
C LEU A 74 -11.16 -0.25 -8.02
N THR A 75 -11.08 -1.50 -7.55
CA THR A 75 -10.96 -2.71 -8.37
C THR A 75 -12.33 -3.38 -8.57
N ALA A 76 -12.48 -4.19 -9.62
CA ALA A 76 -13.70 -4.95 -9.87
C ALA A 76 -13.93 -5.96 -8.72
N GLY A 77 -15.13 -5.97 -8.13
CA GLY A 77 -15.43 -6.78 -6.94
C GLY A 77 -15.18 -6.09 -5.59
N SER A 78 -14.87 -4.78 -5.60
CA SER A 78 -14.72 -3.97 -4.39
C SER A 78 -15.97 -3.99 -3.48
N PRO A 79 -15.83 -3.97 -2.14
CA PRO A 79 -14.59 -3.70 -1.40
C PRO A 79 -13.80 -4.95 -1.00
N HIS A 80 -12.49 -4.95 -1.27
CA HIS A 80 -11.56 -5.94 -0.72
C HIS A 80 -11.10 -5.49 0.67
N TRP A 81 -11.86 -5.86 1.70
CA TRP A 81 -11.66 -5.41 3.07
C TRP A 81 -10.25 -5.64 3.62
N GLY A 82 -9.56 -6.72 3.21
CA GLY A 82 -8.17 -6.98 3.62
C GLY A 82 -7.20 -5.86 3.23
N LEU A 83 -7.32 -5.33 2.00
CA LEU A 83 -6.47 -4.24 1.51
C LEU A 83 -6.83 -2.90 2.16
N VAL A 84 -8.12 -2.65 2.40
CA VAL A 84 -8.57 -1.44 3.09
C VAL A 84 -8.08 -1.42 4.54
N LEU A 85 -8.16 -2.54 5.24
CA LEU A 85 -7.64 -2.68 6.61
C LEU A 85 -6.11 -2.55 6.64
N LEU A 86 -5.39 -3.10 5.66
CA LEU A 86 -3.94 -2.91 5.51
C LEU A 86 -3.59 -1.43 5.35
N ALA A 87 -4.29 -0.71 4.47
CA ALA A 87 -4.06 0.72 4.27
C ALA A 87 -4.31 1.52 5.57
N LEU A 88 -5.39 1.22 6.29
CA LEU A 88 -5.70 1.85 7.57
C LEU A 88 -4.66 1.53 8.66
N ALA A 89 -4.14 0.30 8.68
CA ALA A 89 -3.10 -0.11 9.61
C ALA A 89 -1.77 0.62 9.37
N LEU A 90 -1.44 0.90 8.10
CA LEU A 90 -0.19 1.58 7.71
C LEU A 90 -0.22 3.10 7.96
N MET A 91 -1.39 3.76 7.85
CA MET A 91 -1.53 5.21 8.06
C MET A 91 -0.91 5.77 9.36
N PRO A 92 -1.12 5.17 10.55
CA PRO A 92 -0.51 5.67 11.79
C PRO A 92 0.98 5.32 11.94
N LEU A 93 1.50 4.37 11.14
CA LEU A 93 2.90 3.92 11.21
C LEU A 93 3.84 4.85 10.43
N VAL A 94 3.34 5.44 9.36
CA VAL A 94 4.10 6.22 8.39
C VAL A 94 4.27 7.69 8.83
N PRO A 95 5.43 8.32 8.58
CA PRO A 95 5.61 9.75 8.82
C PRO A 95 4.64 10.62 8.01
N ARG A 96 4.10 11.67 8.64
CA ARG A 96 3.17 12.61 7.99
C ARG A 96 3.93 13.61 7.11
N PRO A 97 3.55 13.82 5.85
CA PRO A 97 4.18 14.80 4.99
C PRO A 97 3.94 16.21 5.55
N ASN A 98 5.03 16.92 5.84
CA ASN A 98 5.01 18.26 6.45
C ASN A 98 4.14 18.34 7.73
N GLY A 99 4.01 17.24 8.48
CA GLY A 99 3.19 17.18 9.70
C GLY A 99 1.67 17.14 9.49
N SER A 100 1.17 17.28 8.26
CA SER A 100 -0.27 17.34 7.97
C SER A 100 -0.83 15.98 7.53
N LEU A 101 -1.89 15.54 8.21
CA LEU A 101 -2.62 14.32 7.84
C LEU A 101 -3.45 14.53 6.56
N VAL A 102 -3.97 15.75 6.36
CA VAL A 102 -4.76 16.11 5.17
C VAL A 102 -3.91 16.02 3.89
N LEU A 103 -2.64 16.47 3.95
CA LEU A 103 -1.72 16.33 2.81
C LEU A 103 -1.43 14.86 2.50
N GLY A 104 -1.24 14.03 3.54
CA GLY A 104 -1.08 12.59 3.39
C GLY A 104 -2.29 11.94 2.72
N LEU A 105 -3.50 12.27 3.19
CA LEU A 105 -4.73 11.75 2.62
C LEU A 105 -4.93 12.22 1.17
N GLY A 106 -4.65 13.50 0.88
CA GLY A 106 -4.71 14.05 -0.47
C GLY A 106 -3.76 13.32 -1.42
N LEU A 107 -2.52 13.07 -1.01
CA LEU A 107 -1.56 12.27 -1.78
C LEU A 107 -2.06 10.84 -2.01
N ALA A 108 -2.62 10.21 -0.97
CA ALA A 108 -3.15 8.85 -1.10
C ALA A 108 -4.34 8.78 -2.08
N VAL A 109 -5.25 9.76 -2.04
CA VAL A 109 -6.38 9.86 -2.98
C VAL A 109 -5.88 10.08 -4.41
N VAL A 110 -4.99 11.05 -4.62
CA VAL A 110 -4.42 11.32 -5.95
C VAL A 110 -3.69 10.09 -6.48
N ALA A 111 -2.89 9.42 -5.64
CA ALA A 111 -2.19 8.20 -6.00
C ALA A 111 -3.16 7.04 -6.32
N ALA A 112 -4.26 6.89 -5.58
CA ALA A 112 -5.26 5.86 -5.85
C ALA A 112 -5.92 6.08 -7.22
N PHE A 113 -6.30 7.31 -7.55
CA PHE A 113 -6.85 7.65 -8.87
C PHE A 113 -5.81 7.49 -9.97
N ALA A 114 -4.58 7.97 -9.77
CA ALA A 114 -3.50 7.81 -10.73
C ALA A 114 -3.20 6.34 -11.01
N SER A 115 -3.22 5.49 -9.98
CA SER A 115 -3.05 4.04 -10.11
C SER A 115 -4.18 3.40 -10.91
N ARG A 116 -5.43 3.83 -10.67
CA ARG A 116 -6.59 3.37 -11.47
C ARG A 116 -6.43 3.71 -12.95
N VAL A 117 -6.04 4.95 -13.24
CA VAL A 117 -5.83 5.42 -14.62
C VAL A 117 -4.66 4.69 -15.27
N ALA A 118 -3.52 4.60 -14.59
CA ALA A 118 -2.32 3.93 -15.11
C ALA A 118 -2.60 2.46 -15.45
N ILE A 119 -3.28 1.74 -14.55
CA ILE A 119 -3.62 0.34 -14.78
C ILE A 119 -4.68 0.17 -15.88
N GLY A 120 -5.63 1.11 -15.98
CA GLY A 120 -6.60 1.14 -17.08
C GLY A 120 -6.02 1.51 -18.45
N LEU A 121 -4.80 2.04 -18.51
CA LEU A 121 -4.07 2.27 -19.77
C LEU A 121 -3.18 1.09 -20.17
N ILE A 122 -2.83 0.22 -19.22
CA ILE A 122 -1.92 -0.93 -19.43
C ILE A 122 -2.68 -2.20 -19.79
N LEU A 123 -3.92 -2.36 -19.31
CA LEU A 123 -4.82 -3.49 -19.58
C LEU A 123 -5.84 -3.13 -20.66
#